data_AF-A0A1F9AXX3-F1
#
_entry.id   AF-A0A1F9AXX3-F1
#
_cell.length_a   1.000
_cell.length_b   1.000
_cell.length_c   1.000
_cell.angle_alpha   90.00
_cell.angle_beta   90.00
_cell.angle_gamma   90.00
#
_symmetry.space_group_name_H-M   'P 1'
#
loop_
_entity.id
_entity.type
_entity.pdbx_description
1 polymer ?
#
loop_
_entity_poly.entity_id
_entity_poly.type
_entity_poly.pdbx_seq_one_letter_code
_entity_poly.pdbx_strand_id
1 'polypeptide(L)'
;MERALEKLAEQILSFDEASLAHLREKYRMRIEHFDGTKDWEKAVIIYCIINAVSLKNTLFNENVLKRKKEKEKASSSPGRGHSGLKRVK
;
A
#
# COMPACT_ATOMS: atom_id res chain seq x y z
N MET A 1 -1.47 -22.91 -11.36
CA MET A 1 -2.31 -21.69 -11.30
C MET A 1 -1.63 -20.63 -10.43
N GLU A 2 -1.26 -20.96 -9.20
CA GLU A 2 -0.51 -20.09 -8.28
C GLU A 2 0.72 -19.42 -8.90
N ARG A 3 1.65 -20.19 -9.48
CA ARG A 3 2.83 -19.65 -10.18
C ARG A 3 2.53 -18.64 -11.29
N ALA A 4 1.36 -18.72 -11.91
CA ALA A 4 0.96 -17.75 -12.94
C ALA A 4 0.49 -16.44 -12.28
N LEU A 5 -0.24 -16.54 -11.17
CA LEU A 5 -0.66 -15.39 -10.37
C LEU A 5 0.54 -14.69 -9.74
N GLU A 6 1.55 -15.42 -9.26
CA GLU A 6 2.81 -14.86 -8.75
C GLU A 6 3.54 -14.06 -9.83
N LYS A 7 3.71 -14.62 -11.03
CA LYS A 7 4.31 -13.91 -12.16
C LYS A 7 3.55 -12.65 -12.55
N LEU A 8 2.22 -12.72 -12.55
CA LEU A 8 1.39 -11.54 -12.79
C LEU A 8 1.58 -10.49 -11.70
N ALA A 9 1.63 -10.90 -10.43
CA ALA A 9 1.86 -9.99 -9.32
C ALA A 9 3.22 -9.29 -9.44
N GLU A 10 4.30 -10.02 -9.75
CA GLU A 10 5.63 -9.44 -10.00
C GLU A 10 5.60 -8.41 -11.15
N GLN A 11 4.93 -8.74 -12.25
CA GLN A 11 4.77 -7.81 -13.38
C GLN A 11 3.98 -6.57 -12.96
N ILE A 12 2.88 -6.74 -12.23
CA ILE A 12 2.03 -5.64 -11.76
C ILE A 12 2.79 -4.72 -10.79
N LEU A 13 3.63 -5.28 -9.92
CA LEU A 13 4.47 -4.52 -8.99
C LEU A 13 5.53 -3.67 -9.70
N SER A 14 5.90 -3.99 -10.94
CA SER A 14 6.84 -3.20 -11.74
C SER A 14 6.23 -1.94 -12.35
N PHE A 15 4.90 -1.80 -12.35
CA PHE A 15 4.22 -0.64 -12.93
C PHE A 15 4.27 0.58 -11.99
N ASP A 16 4.41 1.75 -12.62
CA ASP A 16 4.35 3.03 -11.93
C ASP A 16 2.90 3.40 -11.55
N GLU A 17 2.72 3.96 -10.35
CA GLU A 17 1.41 4.28 -9.79
C GLU A 17 0.66 5.37 -10.57
N ALA A 18 1.37 6.36 -11.12
CA ALA A 18 0.74 7.40 -11.91
C ALA A 18 0.18 6.84 -13.22
N SER A 19 0.88 5.86 -13.81
CA SER A 19 0.41 5.15 -15.00
C SER A 19 -0.87 4.34 -14.70
N LEU A 20 -0.95 3.71 -13.53
CA LEU A 20 -2.12 2.94 -13.11
C LEU A 20 -3.34 3.82 -12.81
N ALA A 21 -3.14 5.03 -12.27
CA ALA A 21 -4.23 5.97 -11.97
C ALA A 21 -5.02 6.38 -13.23
N HIS A 22 -4.33 6.62 -14.35
CA HIS A 22 -4.98 6.94 -15.62
C HIS A 22 -5.78 5.75 -16.18
N LEU A 23 -5.19 4.54 -16.13
CA LEU A 23 -5.87 3.31 -16.56
C LEU A 23 -7.11 3.01 -15.71
N ARG A 24 -7.05 3.32 -14.40
CA ARG A 24 -8.18 3.11 -13.48
C ARG A 24 -9.44 3.82 -13.95
N GLU A 25 -9.34 5.10 -14.32
CA GLU A 25 -10.50 5.88 -14.75
C GLU A 25 -11.06 5.37 -16.08
N LYS A 26 -10.18 5.00 -17.03
CA LYS A 26 -10.58 4.37 -18.29
C LYS A 26 -11.39 3.09 -18.05
N TYR A 27 -10.90 2.20 -17.20
CA TYR A 27 -11.59 0.93 -16.93
C TYR A 27 -12.84 1.12 -16.07
N ARG A 28 -12.86 2.11 -15.17
CA ARG A 28 -14.05 2.49 -14.41
C ARG A 28 -15.22 2.86 -15.34
N MET A 29 -15.00 3.77 -16.30
CA MET A 29 -16.05 4.13 -17.27
C MET A 29 -16.48 2.94 -18.14
N ARG A 30 -15.53 2.04 -18.47
CA ARG A 30 -15.81 0.84 -19.28
C ARG A 30 -16.71 -0.15 -18.55
N ILE A 31 -16.53 -0.36 -17.25
CA ILE A 31 -17.31 -1.35 -16.48
C ILE A 31 -18.71 -0.86 -16.13
N GLU A 32 -18.94 0.46 -16.09
CA GLU A 32 -20.27 1.07 -15.88
C GLU A 32 -21.27 0.68 -16.98
N HIS A 33 -20.77 0.38 -18.18
CA HIS A 33 -21.57 -0.08 -19.31
C HIS A 33 -21.47 -1.61 -19.45
N PHE A 34 -22.36 -2.33 -18.77
CA PHE A 34 -22.45 -3.79 -18.90
C PHE A 34 -22.93 -4.19 -20.29
N ASP A 35 -22.15 -5.04 -20.96
CA ASP A 35 -22.50 -5.60 -22.27
C ASP A 35 -22.38 -7.14 -22.33
N GLY A 36 -22.06 -7.80 -21.21
CA GLY A 36 -21.95 -9.25 -21.13
C GLY A 36 -20.83 -9.88 -21.96
N THR A 37 -19.91 -9.08 -22.50
CA THR A 37 -18.82 -9.58 -23.35
C THR A 37 -17.61 -10.02 -22.52
N LYS A 38 -16.78 -10.90 -23.09
CA LYS A 38 -15.46 -11.23 -22.52
C LYS A 38 -14.58 -10.00 -22.31
N ASP A 39 -14.77 -8.94 -23.10
CA ASP A 39 -13.99 -7.71 -22.95
C ASP A 39 -14.46 -6.89 -21.76
N TRP A 40 -15.75 -6.96 -21.41
CA TRP A 40 -16.24 -6.42 -20.15
C TRP A 40 -15.68 -7.20 -18.96
N GLU A 41 -15.67 -8.54 -19.01
CA GLU A 41 -15.06 -9.37 -17.96
C GLU A 41 -13.58 -9.03 -17.75
N LYS A 42 -12.81 -8.87 -18.84
CA LYS A 42 -11.42 -8.42 -18.79
C LYS A 42 -11.30 -7.03 -18.17
N ALA A 43 -12.16 -6.10 -18.54
CA ALA A 43 -12.15 -4.74 -17.99
C ALA A 43 -12.36 -4.73 -16.47
N VAL A 44 -13.27 -5.58 -15.96
CA VAL A 44 -13.49 -5.76 -14.52
C VAL A 44 -12.25 -6.34 -13.84
N ILE A 45 -11.66 -7.39 -14.39
CA ILE A 45 -10.44 -8.00 -13.81
C ILE A 45 -9.30 -6.98 -13.75
N ILE A 46 -9.08 -6.22 -14.84
CA ILE A 46 -8.04 -5.19 -14.89
C ILE A 46 -8.31 -4.09 -13.86
N TYR A 47 -9.55 -3.61 -13.75
CA TYR A 47 -9.93 -2.62 -12.74
C TYR A 47 -9.67 -3.12 -11.31
N CYS A 48 -10.02 -4.37 -11.00
CA CYS A 48 -9.76 -5.00 -9.72
C CYS A 48 -8.26 -5.10 -9.41
N ILE A 49 -7.43 -5.48 -10.39
CA ILE A 49 -5.97 -5.54 -10.25
C ILE A 49 -5.41 -4.15 -9.91
N ILE A 50 -5.84 -3.10 -10.62
CA ILE A 50 -5.39 -1.73 -10.37
C ILE A 50 -5.76 -1.30 -8.94
N ASN A 51 -6.99 -1.56 -8.51
CA ASN A 51 -7.43 -1.24 -7.14
C ASN A 51 -6.64 -2.02 -6.08
N ALA A 52 -6.26 -3.27 -6.36
CA ALA A 52 -5.43 -4.06 -5.45
C ALA A 52 -4.05 -3.42 -5.25
N VAL A 53 -3.46 -2.84 -6.30
CA VAL A 53 -2.18 -2.09 -6.19
C VAL A 53 -2.36 -0.85 -5.31
N SER A 54 -3.40 -0.05 -5.55
CA SER A 54 -3.67 1.14 -4.73
C SER A 54 -3.91 0.78 -3.26
N LEU A 55 -4.67 -0.29 -3.00
CA LEU A 55 -4.89 -0.79 -1.63
C LEU A 55 -3.57 -1.24 -0.98
N LYS A 56 -2.73 -1.99 -1.70
CA LYS A 56 -1.40 -2.39 -1.23
C LYS A 56 -0.54 -1.18 -0.88
N ASN A 57 -0.56 -0.12 -1.69
CA ASN A 57 0.19 1.11 -1.43
C ASN A 57 -0.29 1.82 -0.16
N THR A 58 -1.61 1.94 0.02
CA THR A 58 -2.20 2.49 1.25
C THR A 58 -1.75 1.69 2.48
N LEU A 59 -1.86 0.36 2.43
CA LEU A 59 -1.43 -0.51 3.52
C LEU A 59 0.08 -0.40 3.80
N PHE A 60 0.91 -0.29 2.77
CA PHE A 60 2.35 -0.10 2.93
C PHE A 60 2.65 1.22 3.65
N ASN A 61 2.04 2.32 3.20
CA ASN A 61 2.22 3.64 3.79
C ASN A 61 1.78 3.68 5.26
N GLU A 62 0.65 3.07 5.59
CA GLU A 62 0.19 2.94 6.97
C GLU A 62 1.18 2.18 7.85
N ASN A 63 1.73 1.07 7.36
CA ASN A 63 2.71 0.28 8.10
C ASN A 63 4.02 1.04 8.31
N VAL A 64 4.48 1.79 7.31
CA VAL A 64 5.66 2.66 7.42
C VAL A 64 5.43 3.75 8.48
N LEU A 65 4.27 4.40 8.48
CA LEU A 65 3.91 5.42 9.46
C LEU A 65 3.82 4.87 10.88
N LYS A 66 3.24 3.68 11.07
CA LYS A 66 3.17 3.01 12.37
C LYS A 66 4.58 2.74 12.93
N ARG A 67 5.47 2.17 12.11
CA ARG A 67 6.86 1.92 12.50
C ARG A 67 7.62 3.20 12.84
N LYS A 68 7.38 4.30 12.12
CA LYS A 68 8.00 5.60 12.44
C LYS A 68 7.57 6.12 13.81
N LYS A 69 6.26 6.07 14.10
CA LYS A 69 5.70 6.46 15.41
C LYS A 69 6.23 5.59 16.56
N GLU A 70 6.41 4.30 16.34
CA GLU A 70 7.00 3.38 17.33
C GLU A 70 8.47 3.73 17.64
N LYS A 71 9.27 4.03 16.62
CA LYS A 71 10.66 4.47 16.80
C LYS A 71 10.76 5.81 17.52
N GLU A 72 9.91 6.78 17.20
CA GLU A 72 9.85 8.07 17.88
C GLU A 72 9.50 7.89 19.38
N LYS A 73 8.50 7.06 19.70
CA LYS A 73 8.12 6.72 21.09
C LYS A 73 9.23 6.00 21.87
N ALA A 74 9.99 5.13 21.20
CA ALA A 74 11.13 4.45 21.81
C ALA A 74 12.30 5.42 22.08
N SER A 75 12.51 6.42 21.23
CA SER A 75 13.54 7.45 21.42
C SER A 75 13.16 8.55 22.43
N SER A 76 11.87 8.76 22.67
CA SER A 76 11.36 9.78 23.61
C SER A 76 11.07 9.25 25.01
N SER A 77 11.30 7.96 25.29
CA SER A 77 11.22 7.43 26.65
C SER A 77 12.47 7.85 27.42
N PRO A 78 12.39 8.74 28.44
CA PRO A 78 13.56 9.12 29.21
C PRO A 78 13.98 7.92 30.06
N GLY A 79 15.21 7.45 29.85
CA GLY A 79 15.82 6.46 30.71
C GLY A 79 15.73 6.91 32.16
N ARG A 80 14.98 6.17 32.98
CA ARG A 80 15.16 6.18 34.43
C ARG A 80 16.57 5.68 34.72
N GLY A 81 17.46 6.54 35.25
CA GLY A 81 18.75 6.08 35.75
C GLY A 81 19.80 7.15 36.04
N HIS A 82 19.75 7.70 37.25
CA HIS A 82 20.92 8.08 38.09
C HIS A 82 21.82 9.28 37.73
N SER A 83 21.69 10.36 38.50
CA SER A 83 22.86 10.99 39.16
C SER A 83 22.41 11.75 40.41
N GLY A 84 22.60 11.12 41.57
CA GLY A 84 22.39 11.75 42.86
C GLY A 84 23.45 12.80 43.11
N LEU A 85 23.07 14.08 43.05
CA LEU A 85 23.88 15.16 43.59
C LEU A 85 23.46 15.38 45.03
N LYS A 86 24.20 14.76 45.97
CA LYS A 86 24.11 15.10 47.39
C LYS A 86 24.68 16.51 47.58
N ARG A 87 23.83 17.43 48.05
CA ARG A 87 24.24 18.77 48.48
C ARG A 87 25.06 18.66 49.76
N VAL A 88 26.36 18.96 49.68
CA VAL A 88 27.21 19.12 50.87
C VAL A 88 26.89 20.48 51.51
N LYS A 89 26.81 20.48 52.84
CA LYS A 89 26.51 21.65 53.69
C LYS A 89 27.70 22.60 53.75
#